data_AF-A0A7V1IHN2-F1
#
_entry.id   AF-A0A7V1IHN2-F1
#
_cell.length_a   1.000
_cell.length_b   1.000
_cell.length_c   1.000
_cell.angle_alpha   90.00
_cell.angle_beta   90.00
_cell.angle_gamma   90.00
#
_symmetry.space_group_name_H-M   'P 1'
#
loop_
_entity.id
_entity.type
_entity.pdbx_description
1 polymer ?
#
loop_
_entity_poly.entity_id
_entity_poly.type
_entity_poly.pdbx_seq_one_letter_code
_entity_poly.pdbx_strand_id
1 'polypeptide(L)'
;MTSPETTTQPPVEGVEHFDVLIVGAGISGIGAAYHLTQQCPGKRFLVLEGLESFGGTWLMHRYPGIRSDSDLYTFGYRFKPWTGPPIATAEEILAYLGEVIDENGLAGHIRYRHKIHSASWSSEEKRWTLDGTRTDTGEPVRFTADFLWMCQGYYRHSEGYTPEW
;
A
#
# COMPACT_ATOMS: atom_id res chain seq x y z
N MET A 1 3.23 -39.68 2.40
CA MET A 1 2.70 -38.31 2.50
C MET A 1 3.71 -37.50 3.30
N THR A 2 4.61 -36.82 2.61
CA THR A 2 5.65 -35.98 3.20
C THR A 2 5.03 -34.65 3.62
N SER A 3 5.05 -34.37 4.92
CA SER A 3 4.70 -33.07 5.50
C SER A 3 5.58 -31.97 4.89
N PRO A 4 5.06 -30.78 4.59
CA PRO A 4 5.90 -29.67 4.14
C PRO A 4 6.77 -29.21 5.32
N GLU A 5 8.08 -29.18 5.10
CA GLU A 5 9.05 -28.59 6.02
C GLU A 5 8.73 -27.10 6.17
N THR A 6 8.45 -26.68 7.40
CA THR A 6 8.32 -25.27 7.74
C THR A 6 9.72 -24.67 7.79
N THR A 7 10.17 -24.12 6.67
CA THR A 7 11.42 -23.35 6.60
C THR A 7 11.32 -22.19 7.57
N THR A 8 11.94 -22.34 8.74
CA THR A 8 12.02 -21.28 9.74
C THR A 8 13.02 -20.26 9.23
N GLN A 9 12.52 -19.17 8.65
CA GLN A 9 13.35 -18.03 8.27
C GLN A 9 14.10 -17.49 9.50
N PRO A 10 15.34 -17.00 9.32
CA PRO A 10 16.14 -16.45 10.41
C PRO A 10 15.38 -15.34 11.14
N PRO A 11 15.62 -15.14 12.45
CA PRO A 11 14.95 -14.12 13.23
C PRO A 11 15.24 -12.74 12.64
N VAL A 12 14.20 -12.08 12.15
CA VAL A 12 14.24 -10.65 11.83
C VAL A 12 14.25 -9.92 13.18
N GLU A 13 15.36 -9.23 13.49
CA GLU A 13 15.43 -8.42 14.71
C GLU A 13 14.38 -7.30 14.68
N GLY A 14 13.65 -7.12 15.78
CA GLY A 14 12.73 -6.00 15.97
C GLY A 14 11.41 -6.09 15.20
N VAL A 15 10.66 -7.19 15.31
CA VAL A 15 9.31 -7.30 14.72
C VAL A 15 8.39 -6.23 15.29
N GLU A 16 8.00 -5.26 14.45
CA GLU A 16 7.08 -4.21 14.83
C GLU A 16 5.62 -4.69 14.74
N HIS A 17 4.79 -4.20 15.66
CA HIS A 17 3.37 -4.53 15.73
C HIS A 17 2.49 -3.29 15.52
N PHE A 18 1.37 -3.43 14.83
CA PHE A 18 0.42 -2.35 14.55
C PHE A 18 -1.02 -2.81 14.78
N ASP A 19 -1.92 -1.90 15.16
CA ASP A 19 -3.36 -2.22 15.17
C ASP A 19 -3.84 -2.50 13.74
N VAL A 20 -3.36 -1.70 12.77
CA VAL A 20 -3.74 -1.82 11.35
C VAL A 20 -2.50 -1.72 10.46
N LEU A 21 -2.29 -2.72 9.61
CA LEU A 21 -1.33 -2.62 8.50
C LEU A 21 -2.07 -2.43 7.18
N ILE A 22 -1.69 -1.40 6.43
CA ILE A 22 -2.16 -1.16 5.07
C ILE A 22 -1.05 -1.56 4.10
N VAL A 23 -1.37 -2.33 3.07
CA VAL A 23 -0.42 -2.70 2.00
C VAL A 23 -0.78 -1.97 0.71
N GLY A 24 0.11 -1.06 0.28
CA GLY A 24 -0.03 -0.20 -0.90
C GLY A 24 -0.35 1.25 -0.54
N ALA A 25 0.43 2.19 -1.08
CA ALA A 25 0.24 3.64 -0.98
C ALA A 25 -0.27 4.24 -2.30
N GLY A 26 -1.21 3.55 -2.95
CA GLY A 26 -2.05 4.10 -4.00
C GLY A 26 -3.25 4.88 -3.43
N ILE A 27 -4.19 5.26 -4.30
CA ILE A 27 -5.40 6.02 -3.90
C ILE A 27 -6.21 5.33 -2.79
N SER A 28 -6.35 4.00 -2.81
CA SER A 28 -7.08 3.28 -1.77
C SER A 28 -6.35 3.33 -0.42
N GLY A 29 -5.02 3.13 -0.42
CA GLY A 29 -4.23 3.10 0.81
C GLY A 29 -4.06 4.47 1.46
N ILE A 30 -3.87 5.52 0.65
CA ILE A 30 -3.83 6.91 1.15
C ILE A 30 -5.19 7.30 1.74
N GLY A 31 -6.30 6.97 1.07
CA GLY A 31 -7.65 7.18 1.60
C GLY A 31 -7.88 6.42 2.92
N ALA A 32 -7.43 5.16 3.01
CA ALA A 32 -7.52 4.37 4.24
C ALA A 32 -6.72 5.01 5.39
N ALA A 33 -5.50 5.47 5.14
CA ALA A 33 -4.67 6.16 6.12
C ALA A 33 -5.32 7.46 6.63
N TYR A 34 -5.91 8.26 5.73
CA TYR A 34 -6.70 9.44 6.12
C TYR A 34 -7.84 9.05 7.07
N HIS A 35 -8.65 8.06 6.70
CA HIS A 35 -9.79 7.66 7.52
C HIS A 35 -9.39 7.08 8.87
N LEU A 36 -8.32 6.29 8.94
CA LEU A 36 -7.79 5.80 10.22
C LEU A 36 -7.32 6.94 11.11
N THR A 37 -6.63 7.94 10.55
CA THR A 37 -6.17 9.12 11.30
C THR A 37 -7.36 9.90 11.88
N GLN A 38 -8.41 10.11 11.09
CA GLN A 38 -9.56 10.92 11.50
C GLN A 38 -10.55 10.19 12.41
N GLN A 39 -10.76 8.89 12.19
CA GLN A 39 -11.83 8.12 12.84
C GLN A 39 -11.32 7.19 13.94
N CYS A 40 -10.01 6.93 13.97
CA CYS A 40 -9.38 6.02 14.92
C CYS A 40 -8.09 6.63 15.52
N PRO A 41 -8.12 7.83 16.12
CA PRO A 41 -6.92 8.59 16.53
C PRO A 41 -6.04 7.89 17.59
N GLY A 42 -6.53 6.82 18.24
CA GLY A 42 -5.75 6.01 19.18
C GLY A 42 -5.13 4.75 18.56
N LYS A 43 -5.37 4.47 17.29
CA LYS A 43 -4.88 3.26 16.61
C LYS A 43 -3.54 3.51 15.95
N ARG A 44 -2.57 2.65 16.23
CA ARG A 44 -1.26 2.69 15.58
C ARG A 44 -1.36 1.95 14.26
N PHE A 45 -1.21 2.66 13.15
CA PHE A 45 -1.22 2.07 11.82
C PHE A 45 0.01 2.44 11.02
N LEU A 46 0.29 1.62 10.00
CA LEU A 46 1.39 1.81 9.07
C LEU A 46 0.96 1.38 7.65
N VAL A 47 1.35 2.17 6.66
CA VAL A 47 1.22 1.87 5.24
C VAL A 47 2.57 1.38 4.71
N LEU A 48 2.59 0.18 4.13
CA LEU A 48 3.77 -0.40 3.48
C LEU A 48 3.61 -0.32 1.97
N GLU A 49 4.55 0.34 1.28
CA GLU A 49 4.58 0.49 -0.17
C GLU A 49 5.84 -0.14 -0.73
N GLY A 50 5.71 -1.00 -1.74
CA GLY A 50 6.84 -1.68 -2.38
C GLY A 50 7.64 -0.79 -3.32
N LEU A 51 7.00 0.26 -3.86
CA LEU A 51 7.62 1.26 -4.73
C LEU A 51 8.42 2.29 -3.93
N GLU A 52 9.20 3.10 -4.65
CA GLU A 52 10.01 4.17 -4.06
C GLU A 52 9.24 5.41 -3.63
N SER A 53 8.00 5.54 -4.08
CA SER A 53 7.11 6.66 -3.77
C SER A 53 5.65 6.19 -3.81
N PHE A 54 4.74 7.09 -3.47
CA PHE A 54 3.30 6.85 -3.48
C PHE A 54 2.70 6.94 -4.89
N GLY A 55 1.43 6.57 -5.02
CA GLY A 55 0.65 6.74 -6.25
C GLY A 55 0.25 5.44 -6.94
N GLY A 56 0.90 4.32 -6.59
CA GLY A 56 0.58 3.00 -7.12
C GLY A 56 0.55 2.97 -8.66
N THR A 57 -0.62 2.68 -9.24
CA THR A 57 -0.84 2.65 -10.69
C THR A 57 -0.31 3.89 -11.41
N TRP A 58 -0.47 5.08 -10.83
CA TRP A 58 -0.10 6.35 -11.46
C TRP A 58 1.41 6.61 -11.46
N LEU A 59 2.15 5.99 -10.53
CA LEU A 59 3.61 6.04 -10.49
C LEU A 59 4.25 5.01 -11.44
N MET A 60 3.61 3.84 -11.58
CA MET A 60 4.15 2.72 -12.34
C MET A 60 3.98 2.87 -13.85
N HIS A 61 2.80 3.33 -14.30
CA HIS A 61 2.58 3.53 -15.72
C HIS A 61 3.22 4.85 -16.14
N ARG A 62 4.11 4.80 -17.15
CA ARG A 62 4.87 5.96 -17.64
C ARG A 62 4.81 6.15 -19.17
N TYR A 63 3.88 5.50 -19.85
CA TYR A 63 3.70 5.68 -21.30
C TYR A 63 3.05 7.05 -21.62
N PRO A 64 3.29 7.63 -22.82
CA PRO A 64 2.73 8.93 -23.17
C PRO A 64 1.19 8.94 -23.15
N GLY A 65 0.62 9.98 -22.54
CA GLY A 65 -0.83 10.24 -22.58
C GLY A 65 -1.67 9.54 -21.50
N ILE A 66 -1.05 8.97 -20.46
CA ILE A 66 -1.76 8.38 -19.31
C ILE A 66 -2.63 9.43 -18.65
N ARG A 67 -3.90 9.06 -18.47
CA ARG A 67 -4.94 9.83 -17.81
C ARG A 67 -5.97 8.89 -17.25
N SER A 68 -6.76 9.39 -16.31
CA SER A 68 -7.97 8.69 -15.87
C SER A 68 -8.97 8.55 -17.02
N ASP A 69 -9.66 7.42 -17.07
CA ASP A 69 -10.85 7.24 -17.91
C ASP A 69 -12.12 7.73 -17.19
N SER A 70 -12.05 7.89 -15.87
CA SER A 70 -13.10 8.38 -14.99
C SER A 70 -12.85 9.84 -14.64
N ASP A 71 -13.91 10.62 -14.45
CA ASP A 71 -13.76 12.00 -13.99
C ASP A 71 -13.27 12.03 -12.53
N LEU A 72 -12.41 13.00 -12.19
CA LEU A 72 -11.88 13.12 -10.84
C LEU A 72 -12.86 13.73 -9.83
N TYR A 73 -14.00 14.28 -10.27
CA TYR A 73 -15.04 14.71 -9.34
C TYR A 73 -15.69 13.52 -8.65
N THR A 74 -15.78 12.37 -9.33
CA THR A 74 -16.28 11.11 -8.76
C THR A 74 -15.18 10.18 -8.26
N PHE A 75 -14.00 10.18 -8.91
CA PHE A 75 -12.86 9.35 -8.52
C PHE A 75 -12.05 9.92 -7.34
N GLY A 76 -12.06 11.24 -7.17
CA GLY A 76 -11.37 11.94 -6.08
C GLY A 76 -11.95 11.65 -4.70
N TYR A 77 -11.26 12.13 -3.67
CA TYR A 77 -11.70 11.95 -2.29
C TYR A 77 -12.78 12.96 -1.94
N ARG A 78 -13.83 12.51 -1.26
CA ARG A 78 -14.86 13.39 -0.71
C ARG A 78 -14.27 14.48 0.22
N PHE A 79 -13.23 14.14 0.97
CA PHE A 79 -12.59 15.07 1.92
C PHE A 79 -11.58 16.02 1.27
N LYS A 80 -11.18 15.77 0.02
CA LYS A 80 -10.34 16.67 -0.77
C LYS A 80 -10.90 16.74 -2.19
N PRO A 81 -11.99 17.49 -2.42
CA PRO A 81 -12.63 17.56 -3.73
C PRO A 81 -11.66 18.03 -4.81
N TRP A 82 -11.72 17.40 -5.98
CA TRP A 82 -10.91 17.78 -7.13
C TRP A 82 -11.37 19.13 -7.73
N THR A 83 -10.41 19.99 -8.06
CA THR A 83 -10.68 21.34 -8.60
C THR A 83 -10.09 21.57 -10.00
N GLY A 84 -9.40 20.59 -10.57
CA GLY A 84 -8.78 20.66 -11.89
C GLY A 84 -9.69 20.20 -13.03
N PRO A 85 -9.13 19.94 -14.23
CA PRO A 85 -9.87 19.39 -15.36
C PRO A 85 -10.53 18.04 -15.02
N PRO A 86 -11.72 17.70 -15.57
CA PRO A 86 -12.42 16.47 -15.19
C PRO A 86 -11.59 15.21 -15.45
N ILE A 87 -10.87 15.19 -16.57
CA ILE A 87 -9.98 14.08 -16.95
C ILE A 87 -8.55 14.47 -16.60
N ALA A 88 -8.05 13.98 -15.47
CA ALA A 88 -6.72 14.27 -15.00
C ALA A 88 -5.68 13.30 -15.57
N THR A 89 -4.50 13.84 -15.84
CA THR A 89 -3.28 13.11 -16.20
C THR A 89 -2.70 12.36 -14.98
N ALA A 90 -1.78 11.41 -15.23
CA ALA A 90 -1.06 10.75 -14.15
C ALA A 90 -0.32 11.74 -13.23
N GLU A 91 0.29 12.79 -13.81
CA GLU A 91 1.02 13.82 -13.06
C GLU A 91 0.10 14.61 -12.14
N GLU A 92 -1.05 15.04 -12.63
CA GLU A 92 -2.09 15.71 -11.86
C GLU A 92 -2.60 14.84 -10.70
N ILE A 93 -2.79 13.54 -10.95
CA ILE A 93 -3.23 12.60 -9.90
C ILE A 93 -2.13 12.39 -8.86
N LEU A 94 -0.86 12.29 -9.28
CA LEU A 94 0.26 12.19 -8.34
C LEU A 94 0.39 13.46 -7.49
N ALA A 95 0.28 14.65 -8.09
CA ALA A 95 0.29 15.91 -7.35
C ALA A 95 -0.84 15.95 -6.31
N TYR A 96 -2.07 15.61 -6.73
CA TYR A 96 -3.24 15.52 -5.85
C TYR A 96 -3.04 14.57 -4.66
N LEU A 97 -2.50 13.37 -4.91
CA LEU A 97 -2.23 12.40 -3.84
C LEU A 97 -1.12 12.88 -2.90
N GLY A 98 -0.11 13.59 -3.42
CA GLY A 98 0.94 14.20 -2.62
C GLY A 98 0.39 15.27 -1.68
N GLU A 99 -0.45 16.17 -2.20
CA GLU A 99 -1.13 17.18 -1.39
C GLU A 99 -1.97 16.54 -0.27
N VAL A 100 -2.68 15.44 -0.55
CA VAL A 100 -3.44 14.70 0.48
C VAL A 100 -2.51 14.19 1.58
N ILE A 101 -1.36 13.64 1.23
CA ILE A 101 -0.39 13.12 2.20
C ILE A 101 0.14 14.26 3.07
N ASP A 102 0.54 15.37 2.46
CA ASP A 102 1.16 16.50 3.15
C ASP A 102 0.17 17.25 4.06
N GLU A 103 -1.01 17.60 3.54
CA GLU A 103 -2.04 18.35 4.28
C GLU A 103 -2.56 17.60 5.52
N ASN A 104 -2.48 16.27 5.49
CA ASN A 104 -3.01 15.41 6.56
C ASN A 104 -1.89 14.74 7.40
N GLY A 105 -0.63 15.13 7.19
CA GLY A 105 0.50 14.60 7.95
C GLY A 105 0.72 13.09 7.81
N LEU A 106 0.32 12.50 6.68
CA LEU A 106 0.36 11.05 6.48
C LEU A 106 1.76 10.52 6.18
N ALA A 107 2.71 11.38 5.81
CA ALA A 107 4.06 10.97 5.42
C ALA A 107 4.77 10.10 6.48
N GLY A 108 4.58 10.41 7.76
CA GLY A 108 5.16 9.63 8.88
C GLY A 108 4.57 8.22 9.03
N HIS A 109 3.44 7.94 8.38
CA HIS A 109 2.74 6.66 8.42
C HIS A 109 3.01 5.79 7.18
N ILE A 110 3.83 6.24 6.23
CA ILE A 110 4.11 5.51 5.00
C ILE A 110 5.57 5.11 4.96
N ARG A 111 5.84 3.82 4.74
CA ARG A 111 7.18 3.30 4.48
C ARG A 111 7.26 2.76 3.06
N TYR A 112 8.03 3.45 2.25
CA TYR A 112 8.35 3.07 0.87
C TYR A 112 9.39 1.97 0.82
N ARG A 113 9.54 1.35 -0.35
CA ARG A 113 10.52 0.28 -0.61
C ARG A 113 10.30 -0.97 0.27
N HIS A 114 9.12 -1.19 0.81
CA HIS A 114 8.76 -2.37 1.60
C HIS A 114 7.86 -3.30 0.78
N LYS A 115 8.47 -4.27 0.09
CA LYS A 115 7.73 -5.24 -0.71
C LYS A 115 7.30 -6.42 0.15
N ILE A 116 6.00 -6.56 0.40
CA ILE A 116 5.41 -7.70 1.11
C ILE A 116 5.26 -8.89 0.15
N HIS A 117 5.66 -10.09 0.60
CA HIS A 117 5.58 -11.32 -0.19
C HIS A 117 4.52 -12.28 0.33
N SER A 118 4.30 -12.29 1.65
CA SER A 118 3.33 -13.18 2.29
C SER A 118 2.66 -12.54 3.48
N ALA A 119 1.42 -12.96 3.72
CA ALA A 119 0.67 -12.67 4.93
C ALA A 119 0.09 -13.99 5.46
N SER A 120 0.25 -14.24 6.76
CA SER A 120 -0.28 -15.42 7.43
C SER A 120 -1.09 -15.02 8.67
N TRP A 121 -2.21 -15.69 8.90
CA TRP A 121 -3.03 -15.48 10.08
C TRP A 121 -2.76 -16.57 11.13
N SER A 122 -2.54 -16.17 12.37
CA SER A 122 -2.51 -17.07 13.51
C SER A 122 -3.82 -16.97 14.30
N SER A 123 -4.59 -18.05 14.35
CA SER A 123 -5.81 -18.13 15.18
C SER A 123 -5.49 -18.19 16.68
N GLU A 124 -4.32 -18.71 17.05
CA GLU A 124 -3.84 -18.78 18.43
C GLU A 124 -3.49 -17.39 18.95
N GLU A 125 -2.70 -16.63 18.18
CA GLU A 125 -2.26 -15.28 18.54
C GLU A 125 -3.27 -14.20 18.15
N LYS A 126 -4.29 -14.55 17.34
CA LYS A 126 -5.30 -13.65 16.77
C LYS A 126 -4.67 -12.47 16.02
N ARG A 127 -3.68 -12.76 15.18
CA ARG A 127 -2.84 -11.74 14.55
C ARG A 127 -2.36 -12.16 13.17
N TRP A 128 -2.18 -11.16 12.31
CA TRP A 128 -1.50 -11.28 11.03
C TRP A 128 0.01 -11.12 11.19
N THR A 129 0.77 -11.94 10.48
CA THR A 129 2.22 -11.80 10.28
C THR A 129 2.48 -11.58 8.80
N LEU A 130 3.18 -10.50 8.48
CA LEU A 130 3.58 -10.13 7.13
C LEU A 130 5.10 -10.25 7.00
N ASP A 131 5.54 -10.95 5.97
CA ASP A 131 6.95 -11.06 5.61
C ASP A 131 7.21 -10.35 4.29
N GLY A 132 8.29 -9.61 4.23
CA GLY A 132 8.66 -8.81 3.08
C GLY A 132 10.16 -8.61 2.96
N THR A 133 10.53 -7.75 2.02
CA THR A 133 11.92 -7.35 1.79
C THR A 133 11.98 -5.86 1.51
N ARG A 134 12.98 -5.20 2.09
CA ARG A 134 13.35 -3.84 1.68
C ARG A 134 13.99 -3.85 0.30
N THR A 135 13.42 -3.14 -0.66
CA THR A 135 13.87 -3.20 -2.06
C THR A 135 15.14 -2.40 -2.32
N ASP A 136 15.53 -1.50 -1.42
CA ASP A 136 16.80 -0.77 -1.44
C ASP A 136 17.98 -1.55 -0.83
N THR A 137 17.75 -2.32 0.24
CA THR A 137 18.82 -3.03 0.97
C THR A 137 18.83 -4.53 0.75
N GLY A 138 17.73 -5.12 0.28
CA GLY A 138 17.55 -6.57 0.22
C GLY A 138 17.28 -7.22 1.58
N GLU A 139 17.18 -6.43 2.65
CA GLU A 139 16.99 -6.95 4.01
C GLU A 139 15.59 -7.54 4.18
N PRO A 140 15.45 -8.72 4.81
CA PRO A 140 14.16 -9.26 5.19
C PRO A 140 13.53 -8.39 6.27
N VAL A 141 12.23 -8.16 6.15
CA VAL A 141 11.44 -7.43 7.15
C VAL A 141 10.22 -8.24 7.54
N ARG A 142 9.82 -8.12 8.81
CA ARG A 142 8.63 -8.76 9.35
C ARG A 142 7.82 -7.75 10.16
N PHE A 143 6.52 -7.74 9.90
CA PHE A 143 5.55 -6.92 10.62
C PHE A 143 4.42 -7.80 11.13
N THR A 144 3.74 -7.33 12.17
CA THR A 144 2.51 -7.99 12.62
C THR A 144 1.38 -6.98 12.82
N ALA A 145 0.14 -7.41 12.65
CA ALA A 145 -1.02 -6.56 12.92
C ALA A 145 -2.29 -7.29 13.33
N ASP A 146 -3.14 -6.60 14.08
CA ASP A 146 -4.46 -7.12 14.45
C ASP A 146 -5.42 -7.10 13.25
N PHE A 147 -5.32 -6.08 12.39
CA PHE A 147 -6.06 -5.97 11.14
C PHE A 147 -5.14 -5.72 9.94
N LEU A 148 -5.40 -6.43 8.84
CA LEU A 148 -4.69 -6.29 7.57
C LEU A 148 -5.62 -5.70 6.51
N TRP A 149 -5.26 -4.53 5.98
CA TRP A 149 -5.99 -3.83 4.93
C TRP A 149 -5.20 -3.88 3.61
N MET A 150 -5.65 -4.70 2.67
CA MET A 150 -4.99 -4.87 1.39
C MET A 150 -5.45 -3.79 0.38
N CYS A 151 -4.53 -2.90 0.01
CA CYS A 151 -4.73 -1.81 -0.95
C CYS A 151 -3.79 -1.91 -2.17
N GLN A 152 -3.26 -3.12 -2.45
CA GLN A 152 -2.22 -3.39 -3.45
C GLN A 152 -2.64 -3.23 -4.92
N GLY A 153 -3.92 -2.93 -5.18
CA GLY A 153 -4.48 -2.91 -6.53
C GLY A 153 -4.70 -4.31 -7.10
N TYR A 154 -5.14 -4.38 -8.36
CA TYR A 154 -5.50 -5.63 -9.02
C TYR A 154 -4.47 -6.10 -10.07
N TYR A 155 -3.56 -5.24 -10.48
CA TYR A 155 -2.56 -5.55 -11.49
C TYR A 155 -1.41 -6.36 -10.89
N ARG A 156 -1.00 -7.42 -11.58
CA ARG A 156 0.29 -8.06 -11.33
C ARG A 156 1.37 -7.25 -12.04
N HIS A 157 2.14 -6.50 -11.26
CA HIS A 157 3.14 -5.59 -11.84
C HIS A 157 4.43 -6.28 -12.31
N SER A 158 4.72 -7.48 -11.80
CA SER A 158 5.93 -8.22 -12.19
C SER A 158 5.81 -8.91 -13.55
N GLU A 159 4.58 -9.17 -14.01
CA GLU A 159 4.33 -10.01 -15.17
C GLU A 159 2.93 -9.74 -15.71
N GLY A 160 2.86 -9.40 -17.00
CA GLY A 160 1.59 -9.27 -17.72
C GLY A 160 0.95 -10.65 -17.93
N TYR A 161 -0.38 -10.71 -17.89
CA TYR A 161 -1.09 -11.94 -18.24
C TYR A 161 -1.16 -12.09 -19.77
N THR A 162 -0.64 -13.22 -20.27
CA THR A 162 -0.85 -13.64 -21.67
C THR A 162 -1.77 -14.86 -21.67
N PRO A 163 -3.01 -14.76 -22.20
CA PRO A 163 -3.91 -15.90 -22.24
C PRO A 163 -3.39 -16.99 -23.17
N GLU A 164 -3.48 -18.24 -22.73
CA GLU A 164 -3.30 -19.41 -23.58
C GLU A 164 -4.66 -19.72 -24.23
N TRP A 165 -4.78 -19.47 -25.53
CA TRP A 165 -5.95 -19.81 -26.34
C TRP A 165 -5.56 -20.72 -27.49
#